data_AF-A0A4Z0D7F4-F1
#
_entry.id   AF-A0A4Z0D7F4-F1
#
_cell.length_a   1.000
_cell.length_b   1.000
_cell.length_c   1.000
_cell.angle_alpha   90.00
_cell.angle_beta   90.00
_cell.angle_gamma   90.00
#
_symmetry.space_group_name_H-M   'P 1'
#
loop_
_entity.id
_entity.type
_entity.pdbx_description
1 polymer ?
#
loop_
_entity_poly.entity_id
_entity_poly.type
_entity_poly.pdbx_seq_one_letter_code
_entity_poly.pdbx_strand_id
1 'polypeptide(L)'
;MPKFASSNPDAKLTYLNGHFGYFLKCSISTNALGLVRNINFYDSDNNLYEDLRPQDVKNSFDAKSLIPSLETFFQLHPNFTYNYFLGDSGFDADDNYAYLYKKNIMPIINLNPRNSQGLPEPGFNEFGVPLCPNDPSLPMTYDGICREKGRADRIKYLCPKSKKINSNGKLEYELSCKDPCTTSKCGRIKNITVHHNYRFNTSMPRDSVKWQKLYRLRTICERSIAQIKNFIQINTSKVRNTVSLKSDILLACISQLISFILIYKSGNSDKPLAIKTLIS
;
A
#
# COMPACT_ATOMS: atom_id res chain seq x y z
N MET A 1 22.75 3.48 9.74
CA MET A 1 22.79 4.65 8.81
C MET A 1 22.15 5.83 9.52
N PRO A 2 22.70 7.06 9.40
CA PRO A 2 22.03 8.28 9.86
C PRO A 2 20.56 8.38 9.42
N LYS A 3 19.72 9.09 10.17
CA LYS A 3 18.30 9.27 9.80
C LYS A 3 18.11 10.18 8.58
N PHE A 4 19.10 11.02 8.29
CA PHE A 4 19.07 12.03 7.23
C PHE A 4 20.39 12.01 6.45
N ALA A 5 20.34 12.41 5.18
CA ALA A 5 21.55 12.55 4.38
C ALA A 5 22.33 13.79 4.82
N SER A 6 23.67 13.67 4.91
CA SER A 6 24.53 14.83 5.20
C SER A 6 24.47 15.89 4.09
N SER A 7 24.20 15.48 2.84
CA SER A 7 24.13 16.37 1.69
C SER A 7 22.79 17.09 1.52
N ASN A 8 21.72 16.58 2.12
CA ASN A 8 20.40 17.18 2.12
C ASN A 8 19.60 16.66 3.34
N PRO A 9 19.35 17.49 4.37
CA PRO A 9 18.67 17.06 5.59
C PRO A 9 17.20 16.64 5.37
N ASP A 10 16.57 17.08 4.28
CA ASP A 10 15.20 16.68 3.94
C ASP A 10 15.15 15.26 3.36
N ALA A 11 16.27 14.76 2.83
CA ALA A 11 16.37 13.40 2.31
C ALA A 11 16.48 12.40 3.47
N LYS A 12 15.40 11.65 3.66
CA LYS A 12 15.18 10.79 4.82
C LYS A 12 15.54 9.34 4.50
N LEU A 13 16.21 8.65 5.43
CA LEU A 13 16.48 7.22 5.31
C LEU A 13 15.15 6.46 5.11
N THR A 14 15.04 5.64 4.08
CA THR A 14 13.89 4.76 3.83
C THR A 14 14.39 3.48 3.16
N TYR A 15 13.64 2.39 3.33
CA TYR A 15 13.78 1.21 2.48
C TYR A 15 12.80 1.26 1.29
N LEU A 16 13.31 1.45 0.07
CA LEU A 16 12.53 1.48 -1.17
C LEU A 16 13.19 0.58 -2.22
N ASN A 17 12.40 -0.06 -3.09
CA ASN A 17 12.91 -0.86 -4.20
C ASN A 17 14.02 -1.88 -3.83
N GLY A 18 13.93 -2.49 -2.65
CA GLY A 18 14.84 -3.55 -2.24
C GLY A 18 16.11 -3.10 -1.52
N HIS A 19 16.32 -1.80 -1.29
CA HIS A 19 17.52 -1.27 -0.65
C HIS A 19 17.22 -0.12 0.31
N PHE A 20 18.13 0.10 1.27
CA PHE A 20 18.13 1.30 2.10
C PHE A 20 18.80 2.46 1.35
N GLY A 21 18.20 3.63 1.44
CA GLY A 21 18.72 4.86 0.83
C GLY A 21 18.07 6.10 1.43
N TYR A 22 18.55 7.27 1.04
CA TYR A 22 17.95 8.55 1.42
C TYR A 22 17.09 9.06 0.29
N PHE A 23 15.81 9.32 0.58
CA PHE A 23 14.83 9.66 -0.44
C PHE A 23 14.03 10.89 -0.08
N LEU A 24 13.78 11.73 -1.09
CA LEU A 24 12.69 12.68 -1.11
C LEU A 24 11.48 12.00 -1.75
N LYS A 25 10.30 12.25 -1.20
CA LYS A 25 9.06 11.61 -1.65
C LYS A 25 8.01 12.66 -2.00
N CYS A 26 7.18 12.32 -2.98
CA CYS A 26 5.96 13.04 -3.29
C CYS A 26 4.93 12.02 -3.78
N SER A 27 3.64 12.31 -3.57
CA SER A 27 2.56 11.57 -4.21
C SER A 27 1.94 12.43 -5.30
N ILE A 28 1.66 11.78 -6.42
CA ILE A 28 1.04 12.40 -7.58
C ILE A 28 -0.27 11.66 -7.81
N SER A 29 -1.37 12.41 -7.74
CA SER A 29 -2.70 11.88 -8.03
C SER A 29 -3.04 12.17 -9.49
N THR A 30 -3.46 11.15 -10.23
CA THR A 30 -3.86 11.27 -11.64
C THR A 30 -5.27 10.75 -11.84
N ASN A 31 -5.96 11.24 -12.88
CA ASN A 31 -7.22 10.64 -13.31
C ASN A 31 -6.99 9.43 -14.24
N ALA A 32 -8.05 8.79 -14.72
CA ALA A 32 -7.95 7.63 -15.61
C ALA A 32 -7.27 7.90 -16.97
N LEU A 33 -7.09 9.17 -17.36
CA LEU A 33 -6.32 9.58 -18.54
C LEU A 33 -4.82 9.78 -18.24
N GLY A 34 -4.42 9.66 -16.97
CA GLY A 34 -3.06 9.89 -16.49
C GLY A 34 -2.70 11.36 -16.32
N LEU A 35 -3.68 12.26 -16.37
CA LEU A 35 -3.48 13.68 -16.15
C LEU A 35 -3.35 13.95 -14.65
N VAL A 36 -2.31 14.70 -14.29
CA VAL A 36 -2.09 15.14 -12.92
C VAL A 36 -3.26 15.98 -12.41
N ARG A 37 -3.74 15.67 -11.20
CA ARG A 37 -4.80 16.38 -10.49
C ARG A 37 -4.33 17.02 -9.20
N ASN A 38 -3.37 16.39 -8.53
CA ASN A 38 -2.78 16.93 -7.31
C ASN A 38 -1.37 16.39 -7.12
N ILE A 39 -0.56 17.16 -6.42
CA ILE A 39 0.78 16.78 -5.98
C ILE A 39 0.83 17.05 -4.48
N ASN A 40 1.22 16.05 -3.70
CA ASN A 40 1.41 16.20 -2.27
C ASN A 40 2.86 15.91 -1.91
N PHE A 41 3.53 16.95 -1.39
CA PHE A 41 4.87 16.85 -0.82
C PHE A 41 4.74 16.57 0.67
N TYR A 42 4.58 15.30 1.05
CA TYR A 42 4.48 14.95 2.45
C TYR A 42 5.86 14.92 3.11
N ASP A 43 6.01 15.71 4.17
CA ASP A 43 7.11 15.59 5.11
C ASP A 43 6.77 14.49 6.11
N SER A 44 7.07 13.23 5.77
CA SER A 44 6.89 12.15 6.74
C SER A 44 7.96 12.31 7.84
N ASP A 45 7.55 12.46 9.10
CA ASP A 45 8.46 12.39 10.25
C ASP A 45 9.20 11.05 10.25
N ASN A 46 10.53 11.11 10.34
CA ASN A 46 11.36 9.91 10.26
C ASN A 46 11.43 9.21 11.62
N ASN A 47 10.31 8.59 12.03
CA ASN A 47 10.16 7.83 13.27
C ASN A 47 10.81 6.44 13.22
N LEU A 48 11.81 6.25 12.36
CA LEU A 48 12.53 4.99 12.23
C LEU A 48 13.37 4.73 13.51
N TYR A 49 13.15 3.57 14.11
CA TYR A 49 13.96 3.04 15.22
C TYR A 49 15.27 2.43 14.69
N GLU A 50 16.28 2.26 15.55
CA GLU A 50 17.63 1.82 15.14
C GLU A 50 17.68 0.40 14.56
N ASP A 51 16.67 -0.43 14.82
CA ASP A 51 16.63 -1.84 14.40
C ASP A 51 15.57 -2.06 13.29
N LEU A 52 15.96 -1.77 12.03
CA LEU A 52 15.05 -1.80 10.88
C LEU A 52 15.17 -3.09 10.07
N ARG A 53 14.17 -3.97 10.19
CA ARG A 53 14.01 -5.06 9.23
C ARG A 53 13.40 -4.52 7.92
N PRO A 54 13.98 -4.84 6.75
CA PRO A 54 13.50 -4.40 5.43
C PRO A 54 11.98 -4.57 5.18
N GLN A 55 11.44 -5.71 5.63
CA GLN A 55 10.02 -6.06 5.43
C GLN A 55 9.07 -5.22 6.29
N ASP A 56 9.47 -4.86 7.50
CA ASP A 56 8.64 -4.05 8.40
C ASP A 56 8.57 -2.59 7.93
N VAL A 57 9.66 -2.09 7.34
CA VAL A 57 9.74 -0.74 6.77
C VAL A 57 8.98 -0.65 5.44
N LYS A 58 9.23 -1.56 4.48
CA LYS A 58 8.62 -1.48 3.14
C LYS A 58 7.09 -1.46 3.18
N ASN A 59 6.49 -2.42 3.86
CA ASN A 59 5.04 -2.56 3.94
C ASN A 59 4.41 -1.43 4.76
N SER A 60 5.15 -0.85 5.71
CA SER A 60 4.68 0.28 6.51
C SER A 60 4.56 1.56 5.68
N PHE A 61 5.39 1.82 4.67
CA PHE A 61 5.36 3.12 4.00
C PHE A 61 4.35 3.20 2.85
N ASP A 62 4.32 2.24 1.93
CA ASP A 62 3.46 2.34 0.73
C ASP A 62 1.97 2.24 1.12
N ALA A 63 1.59 1.20 1.88
CA ALA A 63 0.21 1.00 2.30
C ALA A 63 -0.32 2.13 3.20
N LYS A 64 0.49 2.68 4.12
CA LYS A 64 0.06 3.76 5.03
C LYS A 64 -0.01 5.13 4.38
N SER A 65 0.72 5.35 3.28
CA SER A 65 0.75 6.66 2.63
C SER A 65 -0.53 7.00 1.88
N LEU A 66 -1.36 5.99 1.57
CA LEU A 66 -2.55 6.16 0.75
C LEU A 66 -3.61 7.03 1.43
N ILE A 67 -4.06 6.65 2.63
CA ILE A 67 -5.13 7.34 3.34
C ILE A 67 -4.80 8.83 3.56
N PRO A 68 -3.61 9.20 4.09
CA PRO A 68 -3.23 10.61 4.24
C PRO A 68 -3.19 11.36 2.90
N SER A 69 -2.71 10.70 1.83
CA SER A 69 -2.68 11.31 0.49
C SER A 69 -4.09 11.58 -0.04
N LEU A 70 -5.02 10.64 0.14
CA LEU A 70 -6.42 10.79 -0.29
C LEU A 70 -7.18 11.82 0.55
N GLU A 71 -7.01 11.84 1.87
CA GLU A 71 -7.61 12.87 2.73
C GLU A 71 -7.14 14.26 2.32
N THR A 72 -5.83 14.44 2.13
CA THR A 72 -5.29 15.72 1.63
C THR A 72 -5.89 16.08 0.28
N PHE A 73 -5.99 15.11 -0.64
CA PHE A 73 -6.58 15.32 -1.96
C PHE A 73 -8.04 15.79 -1.86
N PHE A 74 -8.89 15.08 -1.11
CA PHE A 74 -10.31 15.42 -1.00
C PHE A 74 -10.55 16.70 -0.20
N GLN A 75 -9.67 17.04 0.75
CA GLN A 75 -9.71 18.32 1.44
C GLN A 75 -9.45 19.49 0.48
N LEU A 76 -8.47 19.37 -0.41
CA LEU A 76 -8.16 20.40 -1.41
C LEU A 76 -9.17 20.43 -2.57
N HIS A 77 -9.83 19.30 -2.83
CA HIS A 77 -10.69 19.09 -3.99
C HIS A 77 -12.06 18.50 -3.59
N PRO A 78 -12.86 19.19 -2.76
CA PRO A 78 -14.09 18.63 -2.17
C PRO A 78 -15.17 18.27 -3.18
N ASN A 79 -15.17 18.90 -4.36
CA ASN A 79 -16.16 18.67 -5.40
C ASN A 79 -15.83 17.46 -6.29
N PHE A 80 -14.64 16.87 -6.15
CA PHE A 80 -14.24 15.73 -6.96
C PHE A 80 -14.74 14.43 -6.34
N THR A 81 -15.43 13.63 -7.14
CA THR A 81 -15.89 12.29 -6.78
C THR A 81 -15.31 11.27 -7.74
N TYR A 82 -14.96 10.09 -7.22
CA TYR A 82 -14.37 9.01 -8.01
C TYR A 82 -15.05 7.69 -7.67
N ASN A 83 -15.39 6.92 -8.69
CA ASN A 83 -16.04 5.62 -8.51
C ASN A 83 -15.03 4.51 -8.23
N TYR A 84 -13.78 4.67 -8.67
CA TYR A 84 -12.75 3.63 -8.62
C TYR A 84 -11.41 4.21 -8.17
N PHE A 85 -10.70 3.45 -7.34
CA PHE A 85 -9.30 3.68 -7.01
C PHE A 85 -8.44 2.60 -7.65
N LEU A 86 -7.36 2.97 -8.34
CA LEU A 86 -6.45 2.05 -9.02
C LEU A 86 -5.12 2.01 -8.27
N GLY A 87 -4.75 0.84 -7.75
CA GLY A 87 -3.51 0.64 -7.00
C GLY A 87 -2.76 -0.62 -7.43
N ASP A 88 -1.44 -0.62 -7.23
CA ASP A 88 -0.67 -1.86 -7.29
C ASP A 88 -0.82 -2.68 -6.00
N SER A 89 -0.21 -3.87 -5.96
CA SER A 89 -0.26 -4.74 -4.78
C SER A 89 0.41 -4.17 -3.53
N GLY A 90 1.16 -3.06 -3.64
CA GLY A 90 1.71 -2.34 -2.49
C GLY A 90 0.62 -1.68 -1.64
N PHE A 91 -0.54 -1.37 -2.23
CA PHE A 91 -1.70 -0.82 -1.52
C PHE A 91 -2.64 -1.89 -0.95
N ASP A 92 -2.33 -3.18 -1.12
CA ASP A 92 -3.14 -4.30 -0.61
C ASP A 92 -3.06 -4.41 0.93
N ALA A 93 -3.89 -3.61 1.60
CA ALA A 93 -4.03 -3.58 3.05
C ALA A 93 -5.49 -3.37 3.44
N ASP A 94 -5.99 -4.14 4.43
CA ASP A 94 -7.40 -4.13 4.85
C ASP A 94 -7.91 -2.71 5.19
N ASP A 95 -7.09 -1.88 5.84
CA ASP A 95 -7.42 -0.48 6.17
C ASP A 95 -7.69 0.38 4.94
N ASN A 96 -6.94 0.17 3.86
CA ASN A 96 -7.14 0.89 2.61
C ASN A 96 -8.47 0.52 1.96
N TYR A 97 -8.82 -0.77 1.97
CA TYR A 97 -10.13 -1.21 1.48
C TYR A 97 -11.24 -0.58 2.33
N ALA A 98 -11.17 -0.69 3.66
CA ALA A 98 -12.17 -0.13 4.57
C ALA A 98 -12.39 1.38 4.35
N TYR A 99 -11.30 2.13 4.21
CA TYR A 99 -11.33 3.56 3.94
C TYR A 99 -12.01 3.89 2.60
N LEU A 100 -11.62 3.19 1.53
CA LEU A 100 -12.17 3.40 0.19
C LEU A 100 -13.67 3.08 0.15
N TYR A 101 -14.10 1.98 0.78
CA TYR A 101 -15.51 1.64 0.91
C TYR A 101 -16.30 2.71 1.67
N LYS A 102 -15.77 3.24 2.77
CA LYS A 102 -16.42 4.33 3.52
C LYS A 102 -16.61 5.60 2.67
N LYS A 103 -15.73 5.84 1.70
CA LYS A 103 -15.83 6.96 0.73
C LYS A 103 -16.64 6.62 -0.52
N ASN A 104 -17.28 5.44 -0.59
CA ASN A 104 -17.98 4.92 -1.78
C ASN A 104 -17.07 4.79 -3.02
N ILE A 105 -15.78 4.52 -2.82
CA ILE A 105 -14.78 4.34 -3.88
C ILE A 105 -14.45 2.85 -3.97
N MET A 106 -14.58 2.28 -5.17
CA MET A 106 -14.27 0.87 -5.40
C MET A 106 -12.76 0.63 -5.54
N PRO A 107 -12.12 -0.19 -4.69
CA PRO A 107 -10.70 -0.52 -4.81
C PRO A 107 -10.45 -1.52 -5.94
N ILE A 108 -9.66 -1.13 -6.93
CA ILE A 108 -9.10 -1.98 -7.99
C ILE A 108 -7.61 -2.19 -7.67
N ILE A 109 -7.36 -3.12 -6.75
CA ILE A 109 -6.03 -3.42 -6.20
C ILE A 109 -5.77 -4.92 -6.36
N ASN A 110 -4.58 -5.26 -6.88
CA ASN A 110 -4.16 -6.66 -7.02
C ASN A 110 -3.74 -7.22 -5.66
N LEU A 111 -4.01 -8.50 -5.41
CA LEU A 111 -3.61 -9.14 -4.16
C LEU A 111 -2.08 -9.24 -4.08
N ASN A 112 -1.53 -8.94 -2.92
CA ASN A 112 -0.11 -9.12 -2.65
C ASN A 112 0.13 -10.59 -2.24
N PRO A 113 0.83 -11.40 -3.05
CA PRO A 113 1.06 -12.81 -2.74
C PRO A 113 1.88 -13.00 -1.45
N ARG A 114 2.63 -11.99 -1.01
CA ARG A 114 3.35 -12.01 0.28
C ARG A 114 2.43 -12.02 1.50
N ASN A 115 1.20 -11.51 1.36
CA ASN A 115 0.19 -11.57 2.41
C ASN A 115 -0.49 -12.94 2.50
N SER A 116 -0.28 -13.81 1.51
CA SER A 116 -0.82 -15.16 1.47
C SER A 116 0.28 -16.15 1.83
N GLN A 117 0.60 -16.27 3.13
CA GLN A 117 1.49 -17.34 3.57
C GLN A 117 0.81 -18.69 3.28
N GLY A 118 1.53 -19.62 2.65
CA GLY A 118 1.08 -20.99 2.33
C GLY A 118 0.86 -21.89 3.56
N LEU A 119 0.46 -21.30 4.68
CA LEU A 119 0.06 -22.00 5.88
C LEU A 119 -1.37 -22.54 5.71
N PRO A 120 -1.69 -23.70 6.30
CA PRO A 120 -3.05 -24.22 6.31
C PRO A 120 -4.05 -23.15 6.76
N GLU A 121 -5.12 -22.94 5.98
CA GLU A 121 -6.16 -21.96 6.29
C GLU A 121 -7.20 -22.55 7.24
N PRO A 122 -7.42 -21.95 8.42
CA PRO A 122 -8.52 -22.29 9.30
C PRO A 122 -9.87 -22.07 8.61
N GLY A 123 -10.77 -23.07 8.70
CA GLY A 123 -12.20 -22.84 8.54
C GLY A 123 -12.77 -22.02 9.70
N PHE A 124 -14.07 -21.72 9.66
CA PHE A 124 -14.79 -21.02 10.72
C PHE A 124 -16.01 -21.84 11.15
N ASN A 125 -16.36 -21.78 12.44
CA ASN A 125 -17.63 -22.30 12.93
C ASN A 125 -18.77 -21.28 12.73
N GLU A 126 -19.98 -21.67 13.12
CA GLU A 126 -21.20 -20.84 13.04
C GLU A 126 -21.13 -19.52 13.82
N PHE A 127 -20.23 -19.43 14.81
CA PHE A 127 -19.99 -18.23 15.61
C PHE A 127 -18.85 -17.35 15.06
N GLY A 128 -18.26 -17.71 13.89
CA GLY A 128 -17.16 -16.97 13.29
C GLY A 128 -15.80 -17.18 14.00
N VAL A 129 -15.66 -18.22 14.82
CA VAL A 129 -14.40 -18.58 15.47
C VAL A 129 -13.58 -19.46 14.52
N PRO A 130 -12.29 -19.15 14.28
CA PRO A 130 -11.42 -20.00 13.49
C PRO A 130 -11.27 -21.41 14.08
N LEU A 131 -11.14 -22.41 13.24
CA LEU A 131 -10.98 -23.82 13.63
C LEU A 131 -9.53 -24.31 13.41
N CYS A 132 -9.13 -25.38 14.08
CA CYS A 132 -7.83 -25.99 13.80
C CYS A 132 -7.79 -26.50 12.33
N PRO A 133 -6.78 -26.14 11.53
CA PRO A 133 -6.71 -26.57 10.13
C PRO A 133 -6.64 -28.08 9.93
N ASN A 134 -6.06 -28.80 10.89
CA ASN A 134 -5.94 -30.27 10.85
C ASN A 134 -7.13 -30.97 11.53
N ASP A 135 -7.94 -30.25 12.30
CA ASP A 135 -9.07 -30.81 13.05
C ASP A 135 -10.20 -29.76 13.19
N PRO A 136 -11.15 -29.74 12.24
CA PRO A 136 -12.24 -28.76 12.24
C PRO A 136 -13.14 -28.81 13.48
N SER A 137 -13.08 -29.85 14.31
CA SER A 137 -13.88 -29.92 15.56
C SER A 137 -13.35 -28.99 16.65
N LEU A 138 -12.09 -28.54 16.55
CA LEU A 138 -11.43 -27.78 17.62
C LEU A 138 -11.42 -26.28 17.31
N PRO A 139 -12.18 -25.46 18.05
CA PRO A 139 -12.14 -24.01 17.92
C PRO A 139 -10.82 -23.46 18.46
N MET A 140 -10.24 -22.48 17.74
CA MET A 140 -9.04 -21.77 18.15
C MET A 140 -9.30 -20.88 19.37
N THR A 141 -8.28 -20.68 20.19
CA THR A 141 -8.38 -19.91 21.44
C THR A 141 -8.12 -18.43 21.20
N TYR A 142 -9.02 -17.57 21.67
CA TYR A 142 -8.82 -16.11 21.62
C TYR A 142 -7.63 -15.70 22.51
N ASP A 143 -6.71 -14.90 21.96
CA ASP A 143 -5.46 -14.48 22.61
C ASP A 143 -5.37 -12.96 22.84
N GLY A 144 -6.34 -12.19 22.32
CA GLY A 144 -6.39 -10.75 22.47
C GLY A 144 -6.46 -9.98 21.16
N ILE A 145 -6.38 -8.66 21.27
CA ILE A 145 -6.31 -7.74 20.13
C ILE A 145 -4.86 -7.29 19.96
N CYS A 146 -4.28 -7.58 18.80
CA CYS A 146 -2.97 -7.06 18.40
C CYS A 146 -3.11 -5.63 17.89
N ARG A 147 -2.63 -4.68 18.69
CA ARG A 147 -2.52 -3.27 18.36
C ARG A 147 -1.08 -2.91 18.03
N GLU A 148 -0.66 -3.14 16.80
CA GLU A 148 0.68 -2.76 16.32
C GLU A 148 0.64 -1.35 15.71
N LYS A 149 1.65 -0.52 16.00
CA LYS A 149 1.69 0.87 15.52
C LYS A 149 1.66 0.92 13.98
N GLY A 150 0.53 1.36 13.44
CA GLY A 150 0.25 1.39 12.01
C GLY A 150 0.06 0.01 11.37
N ARG A 151 -0.63 -0.89 12.05
CA ARG A 151 -1.39 -1.93 11.36
C ARG A 151 -2.81 -1.88 11.91
N ALA A 152 -3.76 -2.30 11.11
CA ALA A 152 -5.13 -2.55 11.56
C ALA A 152 -5.13 -3.38 12.86
N ASP A 153 -6.07 -3.08 13.75
CA ASP A 153 -6.36 -3.93 14.90
C ASP A 153 -6.76 -5.31 14.39
N ARG A 154 -6.09 -6.33 14.92
CA ARG A 154 -6.30 -7.72 14.55
C ARG A 154 -6.67 -8.52 15.77
N ILE A 155 -7.77 -9.25 15.68
CA ILE A 155 -8.13 -10.24 16.67
C ILE A 155 -7.23 -11.45 16.46
N LYS A 156 -6.45 -11.81 17.49
CA LYS A 156 -5.50 -12.90 17.45
C LYS A 156 -6.12 -14.15 18.05
N TYR A 157 -6.10 -15.23 17.28
CA TYR A 157 -6.47 -16.58 17.71
C TYR A 157 -5.25 -17.49 17.67
N LEU A 158 -5.08 -18.33 18.68
CA LEU A 158 -4.02 -19.31 18.81
C LEU A 158 -4.55 -20.73 18.62
N CYS A 159 -3.62 -21.65 18.36
CA CYS A 159 -3.92 -23.08 18.32
C CYS A 159 -4.62 -23.51 19.63
N PRO A 160 -5.70 -24.32 19.56
CA PRO A 160 -6.41 -24.79 20.75
C PRO A 160 -5.51 -25.56 21.72
N LYS A 161 -4.44 -26.19 21.20
CA LYS A 161 -3.45 -26.95 21.95
C LYS A 161 -2.26 -26.12 22.44
N SER A 162 -2.29 -24.80 22.25
CA SER A 162 -1.29 -23.87 22.77
C SER A 162 -1.63 -23.45 24.20
N LYS A 163 -0.62 -23.47 25.07
CA LYS A 163 -0.72 -22.96 26.44
C LYS A 163 0.34 -21.89 26.67
N LYS A 164 -0.03 -20.88 27.45
CA LYS A 164 0.91 -19.89 27.99
C LYS A 164 1.53 -20.45 29.26
N ILE A 165 2.85 -20.54 29.30
CA ILE A 165 3.61 -20.97 30.47
C ILE A 165 4.51 -19.82 30.94
N ASN A 166 4.79 -19.75 32.24
CA ASN A 166 5.75 -18.79 32.78
C ASN A 166 7.06 -19.51 33.06
N SER A 167 8.05 -19.26 32.21
CA SER A 167 9.40 -19.82 32.35
C SER A 167 10.33 -18.70 32.81
N ASN A 168 10.83 -18.80 34.05
CA ASN A 168 11.78 -17.84 34.64
C ASN A 168 11.31 -16.37 34.58
N GLY A 169 10.03 -16.11 34.84
CA GLY A 169 9.45 -14.76 34.82
C GLY A 169 9.13 -14.23 33.42
N LYS A 170 9.33 -15.03 32.36
CA LYS A 170 8.94 -14.71 30.98
C LYS A 170 7.75 -15.55 30.55
N LEU A 171 6.78 -14.89 29.92
CA LEU A 171 5.63 -15.55 29.32
C LEU A 171 6.06 -16.24 28.01
N GLU A 172 6.07 -17.56 28.01
CA GLU A 172 6.36 -18.40 26.84
C GLU A 172 5.11 -19.16 26.39
N TYR A 173 5.17 -19.71 25.18
CA TYR A 173 4.13 -20.58 24.65
C TYR A 173 4.66 -22.01 24.53
N GLU A 174 3.84 -22.96 24.95
CA GLU A 174 4.06 -24.39 24.78
C GLU A 174 2.95 -24.96 23.89
N LEU A 175 3.33 -25.83 22.95
CA LEU A 175 2.40 -26.48 22.04
C LEU A 175 2.34 -27.98 22.36
N SER A 176 1.16 -28.47 22.73
CA SER A 176 0.93 -29.89 23.05
C SER A 176 0.50 -30.73 21.84
N CYS A 177 0.71 -30.22 20.61
CA CYS A 177 0.29 -30.92 19.39
C CYS A 177 1.27 -32.01 19.01
N LYS A 178 0.79 -33.25 18.83
CA LYS A 178 1.62 -34.39 18.37
C LYS A 178 2.10 -34.22 16.93
N ASP A 179 1.24 -33.68 16.06
CA ASP A 179 1.56 -33.33 14.67
C ASP A 179 1.23 -31.86 14.41
N PRO A 180 2.19 -30.94 14.63
CA PRO A 180 1.94 -29.51 14.55
C PRO A 180 1.85 -29.02 13.10
N CYS A 181 0.77 -28.34 12.75
CA CYS A 181 0.58 -27.69 11.44
C CYS A 181 1.58 -26.55 11.14
N THR A 182 2.38 -26.11 12.12
CA THR A 182 3.39 -25.04 11.98
C THR A 182 4.56 -25.29 12.92
N THR A 183 5.76 -24.81 12.59
CA THR A 183 6.96 -24.88 13.45
C THR A 183 6.94 -23.93 14.66
N SER A 184 5.92 -23.07 14.79
CA SER A 184 5.79 -22.11 15.88
C SER A 184 5.50 -22.77 17.24
N LYS A 185 6.14 -22.30 18.31
CA LYS A 185 5.90 -22.74 19.70
C LYS A 185 4.47 -22.49 20.21
N CYS A 186 3.72 -21.58 19.57
CA CYS A 186 2.30 -21.33 19.88
C CYS A 186 1.35 -21.97 18.86
N GLY A 187 1.88 -22.79 17.95
CA GLY A 187 1.14 -23.39 16.85
C GLY A 187 0.60 -22.36 15.85
N ARG A 188 -0.49 -22.72 15.17
CA ARG A 188 -1.16 -21.84 14.20
C ARG A 188 -1.70 -20.60 14.89
N ILE A 189 -1.30 -19.43 14.40
CA ILE A 189 -1.89 -18.14 14.78
C ILE A 189 -2.78 -17.65 13.64
N LYS A 190 -4.07 -17.45 13.85
CA LYS A 190 -4.95 -16.79 12.89
C LYS A 190 -5.25 -15.38 13.39
N ASN A 191 -4.85 -14.39 12.60
CA ASN A 191 -5.21 -13.01 12.83
C ASN A 191 -6.40 -12.68 11.94
N ILE A 192 -7.50 -12.23 12.54
CA ILE A 192 -8.66 -11.69 11.83
C ILE A 192 -8.59 -10.18 11.95
N THR A 193 -8.42 -9.49 10.83
CA THR A 193 -8.55 -8.05 10.81
C THR A 193 -10.02 -7.68 10.98
N VAL A 194 -10.33 -6.66 11.79
CA VAL A 194 -11.73 -6.23 12.01
C VAL A 194 -12.42 -5.85 10.69
N HIS A 195 -11.65 -5.41 9.69
CA HIS A 195 -12.12 -5.02 8.35
C HIS A 195 -11.80 -6.04 7.25
N HIS A 196 -11.41 -7.26 7.59
CA HIS A 196 -10.91 -8.27 6.64
C HIS A 196 -11.89 -8.61 5.51
N ASN A 197 -13.18 -8.46 5.78
CA ASN A 197 -14.27 -8.78 4.85
C ASN A 197 -14.13 -7.98 3.53
N TYR A 198 -13.71 -6.71 3.58
CA TYR A 198 -13.64 -5.85 2.40
C TYR A 198 -12.58 -6.24 1.35
N ARG A 199 -11.50 -6.90 1.76
CA ARG A 199 -10.38 -7.27 0.87
C ARG A 199 -10.75 -8.42 -0.06
N PHE A 200 -11.46 -9.42 0.46
CA PHE A 200 -11.84 -10.63 -0.27
C PHE A 200 -13.25 -10.58 -0.84
N ASN A 201 -14.20 -9.93 -0.15
CA ASN A 201 -15.56 -9.76 -0.63
C ASN A 201 -15.70 -8.42 -1.37
N THR A 202 -14.92 -8.26 -2.45
CA THR A 202 -15.01 -7.07 -3.28
C THR A 202 -16.27 -7.08 -4.12
N SER A 203 -16.98 -5.95 -4.20
CA SER A 203 -18.24 -5.86 -4.97
C SER A 203 -18.08 -6.15 -6.47
N MET A 204 -16.84 -6.13 -6.96
CA MET A 204 -16.47 -6.58 -8.30
C MET A 204 -15.49 -7.77 -8.18
N PRO A 205 -15.83 -8.94 -8.74
CA PRO A 205 -14.89 -10.07 -8.82
C PRO A 205 -13.65 -9.71 -9.64
N ARG A 206 -12.45 -10.09 -9.15
CA ARG A 206 -11.17 -9.72 -9.80
C ARG A 206 -10.91 -10.45 -11.12
N ASP A 207 -11.52 -11.63 -11.28
CA ASP A 207 -11.54 -12.42 -12.52
C ASP A 207 -12.47 -11.84 -13.59
N SER A 208 -13.37 -10.92 -13.22
CA SER A 208 -14.30 -10.30 -14.17
C SER A 208 -13.58 -9.48 -15.25
N VAL A 209 -14.12 -9.52 -16.47
CA VAL A 209 -13.60 -8.74 -17.62
C VAL A 209 -13.57 -7.24 -17.31
N LYS A 210 -14.56 -6.74 -16.56
CA LYS A 210 -14.62 -5.32 -16.16
C LYS A 210 -13.45 -4.96 -15.24
N TRP A 211 -13.16 -5.79 -14.24
CA TRP A 211 -12.03 -5.57 -13.34
C TRP A 211 -10.72 -5.57 -14.10
N GLN A 212 -10.50 -6.55 -14.98
CA GLN A 212 -9.28 -6.65 -15.79
C GLN A 212 -9.09 -5.42 -16.69
N LYS A 213 -10.15 -4.92 -17.32
CA LYS A 213 -10.11 -3.69 -18.13
C LYS A 213 -9.73 -2.46 -17.29
N LEU A 214 -10.34 -2.30 -16.11
CA LEU A 214 -10.00 -1.21 -15.19
C LEU A 214 -8.56 -1.32 -14.71
N TYR A 215 -8.12 -2.52 -14.29
CA TYR A 215 -6.76 -2.73 -13.79
C TYR A 215 -5.68 -2.44 -14.84
N ARG A 216 -5.96 -2.71 -16.13
CA ARG A 216 -5.06 -2.33 -17.24
C ARG A 216 -4.78 -0.82 -17.31
N LEU A 217 -5.72 0.02 -16.87
CA LEU A 217 -5.53 1.48 -16.84
C LEU A 217 -4.41 1.90 -15.87
N ARG A 218 -4.00 1.05 -14.91
CA ARG A 218 -2.86 1.33 -14.02
C ARG A 218 -1.56 1.63 -14.79
N THR A 219 -1.39 1.04 -15.98
CA THR A 219 -0.24 1.31 -16.86
C THR A 219 -0.16 2.78 -17.28
N ILE A 220 -1.29 3.49 -17.29
CA ILE A 220 -1.35 4.93 -17.57
C ILE A 220 -0.67 5.73 -16.44
N CYS A 221 -0.86 5.34 -15.18
CA CYS A 221 -0.16 5.96 -14.05
C CYS A 221 1.36 5.81 -14.17
N GLU A 222 1.84 4.61 -14.55
CA GLU A 222 3.27 4.36 -14.78
C GLU A 222 3.83 5.23 -15.92
N ARG A 223 3.07 5.39 -17.01
CA ARG A 223 3.44 6.27 -18.14
C ARG A 223 3.50 7.74 -17.72
N SER A 224 2.52 8.20 -16.93
CA SER A 224 2.48 9.56 -16.40
C SER A 224 3.70 9.84 -15.50
N ILE A 225 4.03 8.91 -14.59
CA ILE A 225 5.23 9.00 -13.75
C ILE A 225 6.50 9.02 -14.60
N ALA A 226 6.61 8.14 -15.62
CA ALA A 226 7.77 8.10 -16.51
C ALA A 226 7.94 9.42 -17.28
N GLN A 227 6.84 10.02 -17.73
CA GLN A 227 6.85 11.32 -18.41
C GLN A 227 7.32 12.45 -17.49
N ILE A 228 6.82 12.51 -16.26
CA ILE A 228 7.23 13.52 -15.27
C ILE A 228 8.73 13.36 -14.96
N LYS A 229 9.21 12.12 -14.77
CA LYS A 229 10.63 11.81 -14.58
C LYS A 229 11.51 12.30 -15.74
N ASN A 230 11.02 12.18 -16.98
CA ASN A 230 11.72 12.67 -18.15
C ASN A 230 11.78 14.19 -18.20
N PHE A 231 10.69 14.88 -17.86
CA PHE A 231 10.64 16.35 -17.84
C PHE A 231 11.62 16.96 -16.85
N ILE A 232 11.72 16.40 -15.64
CA ILE A 232 12.70 16.86 -14.63
C ILE A 232 14.11 16.31 -14.86
N GLN A 233 14.31 15.51 -15.92
CA GLN A 233 15.57 14.83 -16.24
C GLN A 233 16.19 14.13 -15.02
N ILE A 234 15.39 13.34 -14.29
CA ILE A 234 15.76 12.83 -12.96
C ILE A 234 17.10 12.06 -12.93
N ASN A 235 17.49 11.46 -14.06
CA ASN A 235 18.73 10.68 -14.18
C ASN A 235 19.98 11.55 -14.41
N THR A 236 19.83 12.78 -14.91
CA THR A 236 20.94 13.68 -15.24
C THR A 236 20.96 14.95 -14.38
N SER A 237 19.86 15.24 -13.68
CA SER A 237 19.74 16.38 -12.79
C SER A 237 20.78 16.31 -11.66
N LYS A 238 21.46 17.43 -11.42
CA LYS A 238 22.43 17.62 -10.33
C LYS A 238 21.87 18.48 -9.20
N VAL A 239 20.56 18.78 -9.23
CA VAL A 239 19.89 19.64 -8.25
C VAL A 239 19.84 18.92 -6.92
N ARG A 240 20.43 19.53 -5.88
CA ARG A 240 20.45 19.00 -4.51
C ARG A 240 19.44 19.68 -3.60
N ASN A 241 19.03 20.90 -3.93
CA ASN A 241 18.11 21.71 -3.15
C ASN A 241 16.68 21.16 -3.28
N THR A 242 16.06 20.80 -2.15
CA THR A 242 14.69 20.29 -2.08
C THR A 242 13.67 21.27 -2.66
N VAL A 243 13.84 22.58 -2.44
CA VAL A 243 12.91 23.60 -2.95
C VAL A 243 12.92 23.60 -4.47
N SER A 244 14.11 23.60 -5.07
CA SER A 244 14.26 23.53 -6.53
C SER A 244 13.67 22.24 -7.10
N LEU A 245 13.91 21.09 -6.46
CA LEU A 245 13.31 19.82 -6.90
C LEU A 245 11.78 19.81 -6.82
N LYS A 246 11.19 20.38 -5.76
CA LYS A 246 9.74 20.53 -5.64
C LYS A 246 9.18 21.42 -6.76
N SER A 247 9.87 22.52 -7.08
CA SER A 247 9.52 23.39 -8.21
C SER A 247 9.61 22.69 -9.56
N ASP A 248 10.67 21.91 -9.81
CA ASP A 248 10.84 21.15 -11.05
C ASP A 248 9.69 20.14 -11.25
N ILE A 249 9.27 19.45 -10.18
CA ILE A 249 8.12 18.53 -10.22
C ILE A 249 6.83 19.27 -10.57
N LEU A 250 6.58 20.44 -9.97
CA LEU A 250 5.41 21.26 -10.28
C LEU A 250 5.42 21.70 -11.74
N LEU A 251 6.55 22.21 -12.24
CA LEU A 251 6.70 22.64 -13.63
C LEU A 251 6.52 21.48 -14.62
N ALA A 252 7.03 20.30 -14.30
CA ALA A 252 6.83 19.09 -15.11
C ALA A 252 5.35 18.70 -15.18
N CYS A 253 4.62 18.77 -14.07
CA CYS A 253 3.20 18.46 -14.06
C CYS A 253 2.38 19.49 -14.84
N ILE A 254 2.69 20.78 -14.72
CA ILE A 254 2.07 21.84 -15.53
C ILE A 254 2.36 21.61 -17.02
N SER A 255 3.60 21.28 -17.38
CA SER A 255 4.01 20.99 -18.75
C SER A 255 3.24 19.80 -19.34
N GLN A 256 2.96 18.76 -18.54
CA GLN A 256 2.11 17.64 -18.97
C GLN A 256 0.69 18.11 -19.30
N LEU A 257 0.09 18.94 -18.45
CA LEU A 257 -1.27 19.45 -18.67
C LEU A 257 -1.34 20.33 -19.92
N ILE A 258 -0.37 21.21 -20.13
CA ILE A 258 -0.28 22.03 -21.35
C ILE A 258 -0.14 21.14 -22.58
N SER A 259 0.74 20.14 -22.53
CA SER A 259 0.95 19.23 -23.66
C SER A 259 -0.31 18.44 -24.00
N PHE A 260 -1.09 18.03 -22.99
CA PHE A 260 -2.38 17.39 -23.21
C PHE A 260 -3.37 18.33 -23.92
N ILE A 261 -3.45 19.61 -23.52
CA ILE A 261 -4.30 20.61 -24.17
C ILE A 261 -3.90 20.77 -25.65
N LEU A 262 -2.60 20.84 -25.93
CA LEU A 262 -2.09 20.93 -27.31
C LEU A 262 -2.45 19.69 -28.14
N ILE A 263 -2.20 18.48 -27.61
CA ILE A 263 -2.55 17.21 -28.27
C ILE A 263 -4.05 17.16 -28.60
N TYR A 264 -4.89 17.54 -27.64
CA TYR A 264 -6.33 17.56 -27.80
C TYR A 264 -6.77 18.55 -28.88
N LYS A 265 -6.18 19.76 -28.91
CA LYS A 265 -6.45 20.77 -29.93
C LYS A 265 -5.96 20.38 -31.32
N SER A 266 -4.89 19.59 -31.42
CA SER A 266 -4.37 19.05 -32.68
C SER A 266 -5.15 17.84 -33.22
N GLY A 267 -6.26 17.43 -32.57
CA GLY A 267 -7.10 16.32 -33.03
C GLY A 267 -6.62 14.93 -32.63
N ASN A 268 -5.56 14.81 -31.83
CA ASN A 268 -4.96 13.53 -31.43
C ASN A 268 -5.48 13.04 -30.07
N SER A 269 -6.80 12.97 -29.88
CA SER A 269 -7.42 12.62 -28.59
C SER A 269 -7.14 11.19 -28.10
N ASP A 270 -6.78 10.28 -29.01
CA ASP A 270 -6.65 8.85 -28.71
C ASP A 270 -5.42 8.50 -27.87
N LYS A 271 -4.44 9.42 -27.79
CA LYS A 271 -3.17 9.22 -27.09
C LYS A 271 -2.83 10.43 -26.21
N PRO A 272 -3.55 10.62 -25.08
CA PRO A 272 -3.49 11.85 -24.28
C PRO A 272 -2.11 12.18 -23.69
N LEU A 273 -1.23 11.17 -23.55
CA LEU A 273 0.12 11.34 -23.00
C LEU A 273 1.24 11.22 -24.03
N ALA A 274 0.93 11.10 -25.32
CA ALA A 274 1.93 10.85 -26.37
C ALA A 274 2.61 12.15 -26.84
N ILE A 275 3.24 12.89 -25.93
CA ILE A 275 3.85 14.21 -26.20
C ILE A 275 4.87 14.20 -27.35
N LYS A 276 5.52 13.07 -27.61
CA LYS A 276 6.41 12.92 -28.77
C LYS A 276 5.70 13.21 -30.10
N THR A 277 4.39 13.00 -30.19
CA THR A 277 3.60 13.30 -31.40
C THR A 277 3.38 14.79 -31.63
N LEU A 278 3.77 15.66 -30.70
CA LEU A 278 3.74 17.12 -30.91
C LEU A 278 4.97 17.63 -31.66
N ILE A 279 6.05 16.83 -31.70
CA ILE A 279 7.34 17.23 -32.28
C ILE A 279 7.58 16.52 -33.63
N SER A 280 6.87 15.41 -33.88
CA SER A 280 6.87 14.67 -35.15
C SER A 280 5.76 15.14 -36.08
#